data_AF-A0A2A6BMR1-F1
#
_entry.id   AF-A0A2A6BMR1-F1
#
_cell.length_a   1.000
_cell.length_b   1.000
_cell.length_c   1.000
_cell.angle_alpha   90.00
_cell.angle_beta   90.00
_cell.angle_gamma   90.00
#
_symmetry.space_group_name_H-M   'P 1'
#
loop_
_entity.id
_entity.type
_entity.pdbx_description
1 polymer ?
#
loop_
_entity_poly.entity_id
_entity_poly.type
_entity_poly.pdbx_seq_one_letter_code
_entity_poly.pdbx_strand_id
1 'polypeptide(L)'
;MIGDSDPRRLFEGNALLRRLVRIGVFVEDRMKPDYVLGLRTEDYLERRLQSQVFKLGLAKSIHHARVLIRQKDIRYCPSPFGGGRPGRVKRRNAKRGGGDDAGSDADE
;
A
#
# COMPACT_ATOMS: atom_id res chain seq x y z
N MET A 1 16.61 13.95 34.07
CA MET A 1 17.10 13.32 32.83
C MET A 1 16.71 11.86 32.86
N ILE A 2 16.02 11.35 31.84
CA ILE A 2 15.75 9.92 31.72
C ILE A 2 17.08 9.24 31.37
N GLY A 3 17.50 8.27 32.19
CA GLY A 3 18.77 7.57 31.98
C GLY A 3 18.70 6.61 30.80
N ASP A 4 19.86 6.25 30.24
CA ASP A 4 19.92 5.41 29.05
C ASP A 4 19.29 4.01 29.23
N SER A 5 19.30 3.50 30.47
CA SER A 5 18.81 2.18 30.86
C SER A 5 17.38 2.17 31.39
N ASP A 6 16.63 3.26 31.25
CA ASP A 6 15.26 3.33 31.76
C ASP A 6 14.35 2.34 30.97
N PRO A 7 13.66 1.39 31.65
CA PRO A 7 12.85 0.38 30.98
C PRO A 7 11.75 0.96 30.09
N ARG A 8 11.23 2.16 30.40
CA ARG A 8 10.26 2.86 29.54
C ARG A 8 10.87 3.25 28.21
N ARG A 9 12.09 3.77 28.23
CA ARG A 9 12.82 4.19 27.02
C ARG A 9 13.14 3.01 26.11
N LEU A 10 13.55 1.88 26.68
CA LEU A 10 13.81 0.64 25.93
C LEU A 10 12.54 0.07 25.31
N PHE A 11 11.44 0.06 26.05
CA PHE A 11 10.17 -0.49 25.56
C PHE A 11 9.54 0.40 24.48
N GLU A 12 9.38 1.70 24.76
CA GLU A 12 8.78 2.66 23.84
C GLU A 12 9.68 2.89 22.61
N GLY A 13 11.00 2.97 22.80
CA GLY A 13 11.98 3.11 21.73
C GLY A 13 11.95 1.92 20.75
N ASN A 14 11.96 0.69 21.28
CA ASN A 14 11.88 -0.51 20.44
C ASN A 14 10.53 -0.63 19.71
N ALA A 15 9.42 -0.21 20.34
CA ALA A 15 8.12 -0.18 19.68
C ALA A 15 8.08 0.83 18.52
N LEU A 16 8.65 2.02 18.72
CA LEU A 16 8.80 3.04 17.67
C LEU A 16 9.66 2.55 16.51
N LEU A 17 10.81 1.96 16.79
CA LEU A 17 11.70 1.42 15.76
C LEU A 17 11.00 0.35 14.91
N ARG A 18 10.29 -0.60 15.54
CA ARG A 18 9.50 -1.62 14.81
C ARG A 18 8.43 -1.00 13.92
N ARG A 19 7.79 0.08 14.35
CA ARG A 19 6.77 0.78 13.56
C ARG A 19 7.39 1.50 12.35
N LEU A 20 8.53 2.15 12.54
CA LEU A 20 9.24 2.87 11.48
C LEU A 20 9.78 1.93 10.40
N VAL A 21 10.30 0.76 10.81
CA VAL A 21 10.70 -0.32 9.88
C VAL A 21 9.49 -0.85 9.11
N ARG A 22 8.35 -1.06 9.76
CA ARG A 22 7.11 -1.52 9.09
C ARG A 22 6.59 -0.54 8.03
N ILE A 23 6.69 0.76 8.30
CA ILE A 23 6.32 1.81 7.33
C ILE A 23 7.39 1.91 6.22
N GLY A 24 8.60 1.40 6.46
CA GLY A 24 9.74 1.45 5.56
C GLY A 24 10.49 2.79 5.60
N VAL A 25 10.21 3.67 6.55
CA VAL A 25 10.94 4.95 6.66
C VAL A 25 12.40 4.70 7.06
N PHE A 26 12.64 3.61 7.79
CA PHE A 26 13.96 3.16 8.20
C PHE A 26 14.43 1.93 7.42
N VAL A 27 15.73 1.87 7.19
CA VAL A 27 16.46 0.68 6.75
C VAL A 27 16.98 -0.04 8.00
N GLU A 28 16.98 -1.38 8.00
CA GLU A 28 17.29 -2.23 9.17
C GLU A 28 18.65 -1.93 9.84
N ASP A 29 19.59 -1.34 9.10
CA ASP A 29 20.95 -1.05 9.57
C ASP A 29 21.03 0.09 10.61
N ARG A 30 19.95 0.87 10.81
CA ARG A 30 19.94 2.04 11.71
C ARG A 30 18.91 1.95 12.83
N MET A 31 18.90 0.86 13.59
CA MET A 31 18.03 0.68 14.77
C MET A 31 18.52 1.42 16.04
N LYS A 32 18.88 2.70 15.95
CA LYS A 32 19.11 3.54 17.14
C LYS A 32 17.97 4.55 17.32
N PRO A 33 17.44 4.73 18.54
CA PRO A 33 16.40 5.72 18.80
C PRO A 33 16.79 7.14 18.39
N ASP A 34 18.08 7.47 18.43
CA ASP A 34 18.57 8.82 18.13
C ASP A 34 18.35 9.23 16.67
N TYR A 35 18.29 8.27 15.74
CA TYR A 35 18.00 8.56 14.33
C TYR A 35 16.56 9.02 14.10
N VAL A 36 15.63 8.73 15.02
CA VAL A 36 14.24 9.21 14.94
C VAL A 36 14.19 10.74 14.96
N LEU A 37 15.15 11.38 15.64
CA LEU A 37 15.23 12.85 15.71
C LEU A 37 15.67 13.48 14.38
N GLY A 38 16.32 12.73 13.50
CA GLY A 38 16.78 13.18 12.18
C GLY A 38 15.78 12.98 11.05
N LEU A 39 14.59 12.48 11.34
CA LEU A 39 13.55 12.22 10.33
C LEU A 39 13.06 13.52 9.69
N ARG A 40 13.02 13.53 8.36
CA ARG A 40 12.47 14.64 7.59
C ARG A 40 11.07 14.30 7.09
N THR A 41 10.28 15.34 6.82
CA THR A 41 8.93 15.17 6.27
C THR A 41 8.94 14.46 4.92
N GLU A 42 10.01 14.62 4.16
CA GLU A 42 10.29 13.96 2.88
C GLU A 42 10.19 12.43 2.99
N ASP A 43 10.81 11.84 4.01
CA ASP A 43 10.88 10.39 4.20
C ASP A 43 9.47 9.77 4.38
N TYR A 44 8.56 10.52 5.02
CA TYR A 44 7.16 10.12 5.17
C TYR A 44 6.34 10.35 3.90
N LEU A 45 6.63 11.41 3.13
CA LEU A 45 5.95 11.69 1.87
C LEU A 45 6.21 10.61 0.83
N GLU A 46 7.39 10.02 0.82
CA GLU A 46 7.72 8.91 -0.09
C GLU A 46 6.94 7.65 0.20
N ARG A 47 6.62 7.37 1.47
CA ARG A 47 5.86 6.18 1.89
C ARG A 47 4.35 6.32 1.74
N ARG A 48 3.85 7.49 1.34
CA ARG A 48 2.41 7.69 1.08
C ARG A 48 1.97 6.86 -0.12
N LEU A 49 0.82 6.19 0.00
CA LEU A 49 0.21 5.42 -1.08
C LEU A 49 0.08 6.23 -2.38
N GLN A 50 -0.24 7.52 -2.28
CA GLN A 50 -0.33 8.43 -3.42
C GLN A 50 1.00 8.57 -4.19
N SER A 51 2.12 8.77 -3.47
CA SER A 51 3.46 8.89 -4.04
C SER A 51 3.95 7.54 -4.56
N GLN A 52 3.65 6.45 -3.84
CA GLN A 52 3.96 5.08 -4.26
C GLN A 52 3.24 4.71 -5.56
N VAL A 53 1.94 5.01 -5.67
CA VAL A 53 1.15 4.79 -6.89
C VAL A 53 1.70 5.57 -8.08
N PHE A 54 2.16 6.80 -7.86
CA PHE A 54 2.82 7.59 -8.89
C PHE A 54 4.18 7.01 -9.28
N LYS A 55 5.00 6.62 -8.31
CA LYS A 55 6.32 5.99 -8.53
C LYS A 55 6.21 4.64 -9.26
N LEU A 56 5.14 3.89 -9.01
CA LEU A 56 4.81 2.64 -9.70
C LEU A 56 4.23 2.86 -11.12
N GLY A 57 4.05 4.11 -11.57
CA GLY A 57 3.56 4.43 -12.90
C GLY A 57 2.07 4.14 -13.12
N LEU A 58 1.32 3.82 -12.07
CA LEU A 58 -0.11 3.49 -12.15
C LEU A 58 -1.00 4.73 -12.39
N ALA A 59 -0.46 5.93 -12.17
CA ALA A 59 -1.17 7.19 -12.34
C ALA A 59 -0.32 8.21 -13.10
N LYS A 60 -0.98 8.98 -13.97
CA LYS A 60 -0.36 10.06 -14.75
C LYS A 60 0.17 11.23 -13.91
N SER A 61 -0.34 11.44 -12.70
CA SER A 61 0.10 12.50 -11.78
C SER A 61 -0.25 12.18 -10.33
N ILE A 62 0.34 12.92 -9.39
CA ILE A 62 0.04 12.82 -7.95
C ILE A 62 -1.45 13.12 -7.67
N HIS A 63 -2.06 14.07 -8.39
CA HIS A 63 -3.48 14.38 -8.27
C HIS A 63 -4.36 13.25 -8.81
N HIS A 64 -3.96 12.65 -9.94
CA HIS A 64 -4.65 11.50 -10.51
C HIS A 64 -4.60 10.29 -9.57
N ALA A 65 -3.45 9.99 -8.96
CA ALA A 65 -3.32 8.94 -7.95
C ALA A 65 -4.31 9.13 -6.78
N ARG A 66 -4.53 10.37 -6.34
CA ARG A 66 -5.50 10.69 -5.28
C ARG A 66 -6.93 10.40 -5.70
N VAL A 67 -7.29 10.71 -6.95
CA VAL A 67 -8.64 10.44 -7.49
C VAL A 67 -8.89 8.93 -7.58
N LEU A 68 -7.92 8.16 -8.09
CA LEU A 68 -8.02 6.69 -8.19
C LEU A 68 -8.18 6.01 -6.81
N ILE A 69 -7.48 6.52 -5.79
CA ILE A 69 -7.63 6.01 -4.41
C ILE A 69 -9.03 6.35 -3.87
N ARG A 70 -9.55 7.57 -4.12
CA ARG A 70 -10.91 7.97 -3.70
C ARG A 70 -11.99 7.14 -4.39
N GLN A 71 -11.80 6.81 -5.66
CA GLN A 71 -12.73 6.00 -6.45
C GLN A 71 -12.67 4.49 -6.11
N LYS A 72 -11.73 4.08 -5.23
CA LYS A 72 -11.50 2.68 -4.80
C LYS A 72 -10.99 1.76 -5.92
N ASP A 73 -10.42 2.31 -6.99
CA ASP A 73 -9.78 1.54 -8.06
C ASP A 73 -8.47 0.92 -7.59
N ILE A 74 -7.79 1.59 -6.66
CA ILE A 74 -6.57 1.12 -6.02
C ILE A 74 -6.89 0.79 -4.57
N ARG A 75 -6.63 -0.46 -4.17
CA ARG A 75 -6.76 -0.92 -2.78
C ARG A 75 -5.39 -1.29 -2.24
N TYR A 76 -5.03 -0.71 -1.10
CA TYR A 76 -3.96 -1.24 -0.28
C TYR A 76 -4.48 -2.49 0.42
N CYS A 77 -4.03 -3.66 0.00
CA CYS A 77 -4.36 -4.90 0.68
C CYS A 77 -3.28 -5.15 1.73
N PRO A 78 -3.58 -5.08 3.04
CA PRO A 78 -2.59 -5.38 4.07
C PRO A 78 -2.28 -6.89 4.19
N SER A 79 -2.88 -7.73 3.35
CA SER A 79 -2.65 -9.18 3.34
C SER A 79 -1.63 -9.60 2.26
N PRO A 80 -0.63 -10.43 2.60
CA PRO A 80 0.34 -10.98 1.63
C PRO A 80 -0.32 -11.87 0.56
N PHE A 81 -1.53 -12.37 0.80
CA PHE A 81 -2.30 -13.17 -0.15
C PHE A 81 -3.21 -12.27 -1.01
N GLY A 82 -2.60 -11.59 -1.98
CA GLY A 82 -3.30 -10.71 -2.92
C GLY A 82 -4.28 -11.48 -3.80
N GLY A 83 -5.58 -11.34 -3.54
CA GLY A 83 -6.60 -12.05 -4.34
C GLY A 83 -8.04 -11.75 -3.93
N GLY A 84 -8.41 -10.48 -3.78
CA GLY A 84 -9.79 -10.11 -3.48
C GLY A 84 -10.74 -10.34 -4.67
N ARG A 85 -11.94 -10.86 -4.39
CA ARG A 85 -13.00 -11.07 -5.40
C ARG A 85 -13.27 -9.79 -6.23
N PRO A 86 -13.41 -9.90 -7.57
CA PRO A 86 -13.66 -8.74 -8.43
C PRO A 86 -14.97 -8.03 -8.07
N GLY A 87 -14.96 -6.69 -8.17
CA GLY A 87 -16.07 -5.83 -7.80
C GLY A 87 -17.32 -6.02 -8.67
N ARG A 88 -18.46 -5.55 -8.16
CA ARG A 88 -19.80 -5.74 -8.76
C ARG A 88 -19.88 -5.30 -10.23
N VAL A 89 -19.26 -4.17 -10.61
CA VAL A 89 -19.28 -3.67 -11.99
C VAL A 89 -18.52 -4.59 -12.94
N LYS A 90 -17.32 -5.04 -12.55
CA LYS A 90 -16.54 -6.01 -13.34
C LYS A 90 -17.26 -7.36 -13.46
N ARG A 91 -17.94 -7.80 -12.39
CA ARG A 91 -18.83 -8.98 -12.44
C ARG A 91 -20.04 -8.78 -13.35
N ARG A 92 -20.62 -7.58 -13.39
CA ARG A 92 -21.75 -7.25 -14.27
C ARG A 92 -21.32 -7.22 -15.73
N ASN A 93 -20.17 -6.64 -16.05
CA ASN A 93 -19.66 -6.60 -17.43
C ASN A 93 -19.22 -7.98 -17.92
N ALA A 94 -18.57 -8.80 -17.07
CA ALA A 94 -18.23 -10.18 -17.42
C ALA A 94 -19.46 -11.03 -17.74
N LYS A 95 -20.58 -10.80 -17.04
CA LYS A 95 -21.85 -11.48 -17.34
C LYS A 95 -22.51 -10.97 -18.63
N ARG A 96 -22.24 -9.72 -19.02
CA ARG A 96 -22.76 -9.13 -20.27
C ARG A 96 -21.93 -9.51 -21.50
N GLY A 97 -20.63 -9.75 -21.34
CA GLY A 97 -19.73 -10.13 -22.43
C GLY A 97 -19.49 -11.63 -22.57
N GLY A 98 -20.28 -12.48 -21.89
CA GLY A 98 -20.14 -13.94 -21.88
C GLY A 98 -21.32 -14.69 -22.50
N GLY A 99 -22.09 -14.04 -23.37
CA GLY A 99 -23.11 -14.68 -24.18
C GLY A 99 -22.72 -14.56 -25.65
N ASP A 100 -22.76 -15.71 -26.33
CA ASP A 100 -22.83 -15.87 -27.79
C ASP A 100 -21.50 -16.16 -28.52
N ASP A 101 -20.88 -17.31 -28.22
CA ASP A 101 -20.11 -18.11 -29.19
C ASP A 101 -20.25 -19.61 -28.82
N ALA A 102 -21.46 -20.14 -29.00
CA ALA A 102 -21.73 -21.58 -28.90
C ALA A 102 -22.90 -21.92 -29.83
N GLY A 103 -22.60 -22.35 -31.04
CA GLY A 103 -23.60 -22.90 -31.97
C GLY A 103 -23.42 -22.45 -33.42
N SER A 104 -22.25 -22.72 -34.01
CA SER A 104 -22.21 -23.05 -35.44
C SER A 104 -21.67 -24.48 -35.56
N ASP A 105 -22.20 -25.22 -36.52
CA ASP A 105 -21.98 -26.64 -36.84
C ASP A 105 -22.88 -27.65 -36.10
N ALA A 106 -24.04 -27.95 -36.71
CA ALA A 106 -24.36 -29.31 -37.17
C ALA A 106 -25.80 -29.42 -37.75
N ASP A 107 -25.83 -29.89 -39.01
CA ASP A 107 -26.85 -30.70 -39.70
C ASP A 107 -28.02 -30.07 -40.50
N GLU A 108 -28.02 -30.51 -41.77
CA GLU A 108 -28.98 -30.47 -42.92
C GLU A 108 -29.08 -29.22 -43.81
#